data_AF-A0A948BKA1-F1
#
_entry.id   AF-A0A948BKA1-F1
#
_cell.length_a   1.000
_cell.length_b   1.000
_cell.length_c   1.000
_cell.angle_alpha   90.00
_cell.angle_beta   90.00
_cell.angle_gamma   90.00
#
_symmetry.space_group_name_H-M   'P 1'
#
loop_
_entity.id
_entity.type
_entity.pdbx_description
1 polymer ?
#
loop_
_entity_poly.entity_id
_entity_poly.type
_entity_poly.pdbx_seq_one_letter_code
_entity_poly.pdbx_strand_id
1 'polypeptide(L)'
;MARWYDKHEKLRKNIDKLKFSEKNFRDYLLSGVMVLIKKHRPRLLEDFVQDFPLEIHRRRWYDKDPYLWLIINGLRHADQELLDEVASYMEAEQEKAASNTGLMTR
;
A
#
# COMPACT_ATOMS: atom_id res chain seq x y z
N MET A 1 16.47 9.77 5.70
CA MET A 1 16.11 9.82 4.27
C MET A 1 14.59 9.71 4.19
N ALA A 2 13.91 10.71 3.61
CA ALA A 2 12.45 10.71 3.52
C ALA A 2 11.96 9.65 2.53
N ARG A 3 10.82 9.01 2.81
CA ARG A 3 10.17 8.04 1.92
C ARG A 3 9.38 8.78 0.86
N TRP A 4 9.27 8.22 -0.34
CA TRP A 4 8.60 8.90 -1.47
C TRP A 4 7.15 9.28 -1.15
N TYR A 5 6.46 8.46 -0.34
CA TYR A 5 5.09 8.68 0.08
C TYR A 5 4.95 9.58 1.31
N ASP A 6 6.04 10.02 1.94
CA ASP A 6 5.94 10.91 3.12
C ASP A 6 5.32 12.27 2.76
N LYS A 7 5.35 12.67 1.48
CA LYS A 7 4.67 13.85 0.94
C LYS A 7 3.15 13.71 0.84
N HIS A 8 2.61 12.51 0.98
CA HIS A 8 1.17 12.22 0.92
C HIS A 8 0.70 11.76 2.30
N GLU A 9 0.19 12.69 3.12
CA GLU A 9 -0.09 12.40 4.53
C GLU A 9 -1.02 11.20 4.73
N LYS A 10 -2.12 11.13 3.97
CA LYS A 10 -3.09 10.01 4.06
C LYS A 10 -2.45 8.68 3.67
N LEU A 11 -1.76 8.65 2.52
CA LEU A 11 -1.09 7.45 2.04
C LEU A 11 -0.02 6.98 3.02
N ARG A 12 0.80 7.89 3.54
CA ARG A 12 1.81 7.59 4.58
C ARG A 12 1.17 6.93 5.79
N LYS A 13 0.10 7.53 6.34
CA LYS A 13 -0.62 6.99 7.51
C LYS A 13 -1.12 5.58 7.24
N ASN A 14 -1.72 5.34 6.08
CA ASN A 14 -2.27 4.04 5.72
C ASN A 14 -1.20 2.98 5.45
N ILE A 15 -0.09 3.33 4.80
CA ILE A 15 1.05 2.41 4.62
C ILE A 15 1.68 2.08 5.98
N ASP A 16 1.83 3.05 6.88
CA ASP A 16 2.44 2.82 8.19
C ASP A 16 1.58 1.89 9.08
N LYS A 17 0.25 1.98 8.99
CA LYS A 17 -0.67 1.07 9.68
C LYS A 17 -0.52 -0.39 9.23
N LEU A 18 -0.22 -0.65 7.94
CA LEU A 18 -0.01 -2.01 7.43
C LEU A 18 1.09 -2.79 8.17
N LYS A 19 2.07 -2.08 8.76
CA LYS A 19 3.16 -2.68 9.53
C LYS A 19 2.64 -3.53 10.69
N PHE A 20 1.54 -3.10 11.31
CA PHE A 20 0.95 -3.72 12.49
C PHE A 20 -0.30 -4.56 12.16
N SER A 21 -0.78 -4.51 10.91
CA SER A 21 -1.91 -5.30 10.46
C SER A 21 -1.57 -6.79 10.35
N GLU A 22 -2.54 -7.64 10.65
CA GLU A 22 -2.46 -9.07 10.39
C GLU A 22 -2.23 -9.36 8.91
N LYS A 23 -1.50 -10.46 8.62
CA LYS A 23 -1.13 -10.82 7.24
C LYS A 23 -2.36 -10.98 6.34
N ASN A 24 -3.40 -11.67 6.80
CA ASN A 24 -4.61 -11.92 5.99
C ASN A 24 -5.32 -10.61 5.61
N PHE A 25 -5.44 -9.68 6.56
CA PHE A 25 -6.03 -8.37 6.28
C PHE A 25 -5.16 -7.53 5.35
N ARG A 26 -3.84 -7.63 5.50
CA ARG A 26 -2.89 -6.97 4.60
C ARG A 26 -2.98 -7.51 3.17
N ASP A 27 -3.03 -8.82 2.99
CA ASP A 27 -3.17 -9.45 1.68
C ASP A 27 -4.50 -9.06 1.01
N TYR A 28 -5.59 -8.98 1.79
CA TYR A 28 -6.88 -8.46 1.36
C TYR A 28 -6.77 -7.00 0.86
N LEU A 29 -6.16 -6.11 1.65
CA LEU A 29 -5.94 -4.72 1.27
C LEU A 29 -5.12 -4.60 -0.01
N LEU A 30 -4.01 -5.33 -0.10
CA LEU A 30 -3.13 -5.29 -1.28
C LEU A 30 -3.83 -5.82 -2.53
N SER A 31 -4.71 -6.81 -2.39
CA SER A 31 -5.53 -7.29 -3.50
C SER A 31 -6.48 -6.21 -4.01
N GLY A 32 -7.11 -5.44 -3.12
CA GLY A 32 -7.92 -4.29 -3.51
C GLY A 32 -7.10 -3.18 -4.19
N VAL A 33 -5.92 -2.85 -3.65
CA VAL A 33 -5.00 -1.89 -4.29
C VAL A 33 -4.60 -2.34 -5.69
N MET A 34 -4.33 -3.64 -5.88
CA MET A 34 -4.03 -4.20 -7.20
C MET A 34 -5.19 -4.03 -8.19
N VAL A 35 -6.44 -4.17 -7.74
CA VAL A 35 -7.63 -3.91 -8.58
C VAL A 35 -7.68 -2.44 -9.00
N LEU A 36 -7.39 -1.51 -8.09
CA LEU A 36 -7.36 -0.08 -8.40
C LEU A 36 -6.26 0.26 -9.41
N ILE A 37 -5.05 -0.28 -9.23
CA ILE A 37 -3.94 -0.13 -10.17
C ILE A 37 -4.37 -0.64 -11.55
N LYS A 38 -4.94 -1.85 -11.62
CA LYS A 38 -5.37 -2.45 -12.89
C LYS A 38 -6.47 -1.66 -13.59
N LYS A 39 -7.37 -1.02 -12.84
CA LYS A 39 -8.45 -0.19 -13.37
C LYS A 39 -7.91 1.12 -13.97
N HIS A 40 -6.98 1.78 -13.29
CA HIS A 40 -6.41 3.07 -13.71
C HIS A 40 -5.33 2.92 -14.77
N ARG A 41 -4.33 2.07 -14.49
CA ARG A 41 -3.17 1.88 -15.34
C ARG A 41 -2.73 0.41 -15.28
N PRO A 42 -3.29 -0.45 -16.15
CA PRO A 42 -3.08 -1.90 -16.15
C PRO A 42 -1.62 -2.36 -16.15
N ARG A 43 -0.74 -1.55 -16.75
CA ARG A 43 0.69 -1.86 -16.90
C ARG A 43 1.61 -1.08 -15.94
N LEU A 44 1.06 -0.42 -14.92
CA LEU A 44 1.86 0.45 -14.04
C LEU A 44 3.05 -0.30 -13.43
N LEU A 45 2.86 -1.55 -13.02
CA LEU A 45 3.93 -2.31 -12.37
C LEU A 45 4.96 -2.77 -13.38
N GLU A 46 4.51 -3.25 -14.55
CA GLU A 46 5.35 -3.74 -15.64
C GLU A 46 6.17 -2.60 -16.28
N ASP A 47 5.56 -1.43 -16.47
CA ASP A 47 6.18 -0.25 -17.09
C ASP A 47 7.38 0.24 -16.26
N PHE A 48 7.34 0.07 -14.93
CA PHE A 48 8.31 0.67 -14.00
C PHE A 48 9.10 -0.34 -13.17
N VAL A 49 8.95 -1.66 -13.39
CA VAL A 49 9.63 -2.69 -12.59
C VAL A 49 11.16 -2.53 -12.61
N GLN A 50 11.72 -2.04 -13.72
CA GLN A 50 13.17 -1.79 -13.87
C GLN A 50 13.67 -0.60 -13.03
N ASP A 51 12.78 0.30 -12.63
CA ASP A 51 13.09 1.48 -11.80
C ASP A 51 13.06 1.15 -10.30
N PHE A 52 12.60 -0.05 -9.93
CA PHE A 52 12.45 -0.42 -8.53
C PHE A 52 13.81 -0.69 -7.89
N PRO A 53 14.07 -0.15 -6.69
CA PRO A 53 15.38 -0.25 -6.06
C PRO A 53 15.69 -1.70 -5.68
N LEU A 54 16.67 -2.29 -6.38
CA LEU A 54 17.27 -3.58 -6.04
C LEU A 54 18.35 -3.38 -4.97
N GLU A 55 17.97 -2.82 -3.82
CA GLU A 55 18.91 -2.69 -2.71
C GLU A 55 19.23 -4.07 -2.11
N ILE A 56 20.51 -4.44 -2.15
CA ILE A 56 21.04 -5.66 -1.52
C ILE A 56 20.71 -5.69 -0.01
N HIS A 57 20.61 -4.51 0.60
CA HIS A 57 20.22 -4.34 1.99
C HIS A 57 18.78 -3.83 2.09
N ARG A 58 17.82 -4.75 2.21
CA ARG A 58 16.41 -4.45 2.47
C ARG A 58 16.24 -3.81 3.86
N ARG A 59 15.98 -2.49 3.90
CA ARG A 59 15.96 -1.69 5.15
C ARG A 59 14.56 -1.44 5.69
N ARG A 60 13.53 -1.47 4.86
CA ARG A 60 12.16 -1.15 5.24
C ARG A 60 11.41 -2.41 5.65
N TRP A 61 10.44 -2.26 6.54
CA TRP A 61 9.69 -3.39 7.10
C TRP A 61 8.96 -4.21 6.03
N TYR A 62 8.59 -3.58 4.91
CA TYR A 62 7.90 -4.21 3.79
C TYR A 62 8.84 -4.76 2.71
N ASP A 63 10.15 -4.45 2.73
CA ASP A 63 11.04 -4.85 1.64
C ASP A 63 11.19 -6.37 1.55
N LYS A 64 11.03 -7.09 2.67
CA LYS A 64 11.15 -8.57 2.71
C LYS A 64 9.97 -9.28 2.06
N ASP A 65 8.82 -8.62 1.98
CA ASP A 65 7.62 -9.15 1.35
C ASP A 65 7.59 -8.70 -0.12
N PRO A 66 7.74 -9.63 -1.09
CA PRO A 66 7.80 -9.26 -2.51
C PRO A 66 6.56 -8.52 -3.00
N TYR A 67 5.37 -8.83 -2.46
CA TYR A 67 4.11 -8.23 -2.88
C TYR A 67 3.98 -6.80 -2.37
N LEU A 68 4.25 -6.58 -1.09
CA LEU A 68 4.30 -5.23 -0.53
C LEU A 68 5.36 -4.37 -1.21
N TRP A 69 6.56 -4.94 -1.39
CA TRP A 69 7.66 -4.24 -2.06
C TRP A 69 7.27 -3.84 -3.49
N LEU A 70 6.65 -4.74 -4.26
CA LEU A 70 6.21 -4.45 -5.62
C LEU A 70 5.15 -3.34 -5.66
N ILE A 71 4.10 -3.46 -4.83
CA ILE A 71 2.99 -2.50 -4.84
C ILE A 71 3.45 -1.12 -4.36
N ILE A 72 4.21 -1.05 -3.26
CA ILE A 72 4.67 0.24 -2.70
C ILE A 72 5.66 0.93 -3.65
N ASN A 73 6.52 0.18 -4.36
CA ASN A 73 7.38 0.80 -5.35
C ASN A 73 6.62 1.17 -6.63
N GLY A 74 5.66 0.37 -7.08
CA GLY A 74 4.81 0.69 -8.22
C GLY A 74 3.99 1.96 -8.04
N LEU A 75 3.39 2.15 -6.86
CA LEU A 75 2.62 3.35 -6.54
C LEU A 75 3.47 4.64 -6.57
N ARG A 76 4.80 4.56 -6.47
CA ARG A 76 5.68 5.73 -6.64
C ARG A 76 5.50 6.41 -8.00
N HIS A 77 5.09 5.65 -9.02
CA HIS A 77 4.92 6.10 -10.40
C HIS A 77 3.45 6.34 -10.77
N ALA A 78 2.52 6.18 -9.81
CA ALA A 78 1.12 6.50 -9.99
C ALA A 78 0.92 8.03 -10.08
N ASP A 79 -0.13 8.44 -10.80
CA ASP A 79 -0.61 9.81 -10.76
C ASP A 79 -1.33 10.11 -9.43
N GLN A 80 -1.61 11.40 -9.20
CA GLN A 80 -2.24 11.86 -7.97
C GLN A 80 -3.64 11.24 -7.77
N GLU A 81 -4.39 11.05 -8.85
CA GLU A 81 -5.74 10.49 -8.80
C GLU A 81 -5.74 9.05 -8.26
N LEU A 82 -4.88 8.19 -8.80
CA LEU A 82 -4.72 6.82 -8.32
C LEU A 82 -4.20 6.78 -6.88
N LEU A 83 -3.26 7.65 -6.51
CA LEU A 83 -2.74 7.72 -5.13
C LEU A 83 -3.85 8.11 -4.13
N ASP A 84 -4.73 9.03 -4.48
CA ASP A 84 -5.84 9.46 -3.63
C ASP A 84 -6.94 8.39 -3.52
N GLU A 85 -7.25 7.68 -4.62
CA GLU A 85 -8.19 6.55 -4.59
C GLU A 85 -7.64 5.40 -3.73
N VAL A 86 -6.36 5.06 -3.87
CA VAL A 86 -5.70 4.05 -3.02
C VAL A 86 -5.70 4.47 -1.56
N ALA A 87 -5.36 5.72 -1.26
CA ALA A 87 -5.36 6.22 0.12
C ALA A 87 -6.77 6.14 0.74
N SER A 88 -7.81 6.53 -0.01
CA SER A 88 -9.20 6.52 0.44
C SER A 88 -9.73 5.10 0.64
N TYR A 89 -9.40 4.18 -0.28
CA TYR A 89 -9.73 2.75 -0.15
C TYR A 89 -9.11 2.15 1.12
N MET A 90 -7.80 2.34 1.32
CA MET A 90 -7.12 1.80 2.50
C MET A 90 -7.67 2.39 3.80
N GLU A 91 -8.00 3.68 3.83
CA GLU A 91 -8.59 4.34 4.99
C GLU A 91 -9.94 3.67 5.36
N ALA A 92 -10.85 3.55 4.39
CA ALA A 92 -12.17 2.97 4.60
C ALA A 92 -12.11 1.51 5.10
N GLU A 93 -11.26 0.68 4.50
CA GLU A 93 -11.13 -0.73 4.90
C GLU A 93 -10.51 -0.90 6.30
N GLN A 94 -9.56 -0.04 6.66
CA GLN A 94 -8.96 -0.07 8.00
C GLN A 94 -9.94 0.44 9.07
N GLU A 95 -10.78 1.42 8.75
CA GLU A 95 -11.85 1.89 9.65
C GLU A 95 -12.92 0.83 9.88
N LYS A 96 -13.32 0.11 8.81
CA LYS A 96 -14.24 -1.05 8.93
C LYS A 96 -13.64 -2.13 9.82
N ALA A 97 -12.36 -2.46 9.63
CA ALA A 97 -11.67 -3.46 10.44
C ALA A 97 -11.63 -3.03 11.92
N ALA A 98 -11.27 -1.78 12.21
CA ALA A 98 -11.25 -1.25 13.57
C ALA A 98 -12.64 -1.27 14.24
N SER A 99 -13.69 -0.92 13.48
CA SER A 99 -15.08 -0.93 13.96
C SER A 99 -15.57 -2.33 14.30
N ASN A 100 -15.18 -3.33 13.50
CA ASN A 100 -15.56 -4.72 13.72
C ASN A 100 -14.84 -5.34 14.93
N THR A 101 -13.58 -4.97 15.19
CA THR A 101 -12.84 -5.43 16.37
C THR A 101 -13.37 -4.81 17.67
N GLY A 102 -13.88 -3.57 17.62
CA GLY A 102 -14.53 -2.89 18.76
C GLY A 102 -15.88 -3.48 19.17
N LEU A 103 -16.54 -4.25 18.30
CA LEU A 103 -17.83 -4.92 18.58
C LEU A 103 -17.69 -6.27 19.29
N MET A 104 -16.48 -6.86 19.35
CA MET A 104 -16.25 -8.15 20.02
C MET A 104 -15.83 -8.03 21.50
N THR A 105 -15.77 -6.81 22.06
CA THR A 105 -15.36 -6.55 23.46
C THR A 105 -16.49 -6.00 24.34
N ARG A 106 -17.76 -6.24 23.99
CA ARG A 106 -18.92 -5.87 24.80
C ARG A 106 -19.82 -7.06 25.09
#